data_AF-A0A410JQB6-F1
#
_entry.id   AF-A0A410JQB6-F1
#
_cell.length_a   1.000
_cell.length_b   1.000
_cell.length_c   1.000
_cell.angle_alpha   90.00
_cell.angle_beta   90.00
_cell.angle_gamma   90.00
#
_symmetry.space_group_name_H-M   'P 1'
#
loop_
_entity.id
_entity.type
_entity.pdbx_description
1 polymer ?
#
loop_
_entity_poly.entity_id
_entity_poly.type
_entity_poly.pdbx_seq_one_letter_code
_entity_poly.pdbx_strand_id
1 'polypeptide(L)'
;MKSEIKISVELDENKVPEKLSWSAVDGGVENQETKAALLSLWDDKQRESLRIDLWTKDMPMDHMKIFFHQIFRSMADTYQRATDEKEVAEKIREFAEDYARAAKIK
;
A
#
# COMPACT_ATOMS: atom_id res chain seq x y z
N MET A 1 -20.27 15.10 -5.90
CA MET A 1 -20.01 13.87 -6.66
C MET A 1 -19.52 12.81 -5.67
N LYS A 2 -20.08 11.61 -5.70
CA LYS A 2 -19.68 10.49 -4.82
C LYS A 2 -18.94 9.49 -5.67
N SER A 3 -17.77 9.05 -5.21
CA SER A 3 -17.01 7.94 -5.80
C SER A 3 -16.91 6.80 -4.79
N GLU A 4 -16.87 5.57 -5.27
CA GLU A 4 -16.71 4.38 -4.43
C GLU A 4 -15.45 3.61 -4.82
N ILE A 5 -14.63 3.29 -3.83
CA ILE A 5 -13.53 2.33 -3.94
C ILE A 5 -13.98 1.07 -3.20
N LYS A 6 -13.96 -0.07 -3.88
CA LYS A 6 -14.35 -1.37 -3.30
C LYS A 6 -13.16 -2.29 -3.32
N ILE A 7 -12.84 -2.89 -2.18
CA ILE A 7 -11.85 -3.97 -2.05
C ILE A 7 -12.61 -5.22 -1.60
N SER A 8 -12.62 -6.23 -2.45
CA SER A 8 -13.21 -7.54 -2.18
C SER A 8 -12.12 -8.51 -1.74
N VAL A 9 -12.38 -9.21 -0.64
CA VAL A 9 -11.45 -10.18 -0.04
C VAL A 9 -12.17 -11.52 0.06
N GLU A 10 -11.66 -12.53 -0.65
CA GLU A 10 -12.09 -13.92 -0.48
C GLU A 10 -11.11 -14.60 0.49
N LEU A 11 -11.66 -15.23 1.53
CA LEU A 11 -10.91 -15.92 2.57
C LEU A 11 -11.06 -17.44 2.41
N ASP A 12 -10.01 -18.18 2.78
CA ASP A 12 -10.09 -19.64 2.90
C ASP A 12 -10.74 -20.07 4.23
N GLU A 13 -10.81 -21.39 4.46
CA GLU A 13 -11.38 -22.01 5.68
C GLU A 13 -10.66 -21.57 6.97
N ASN A 14 -9.38 -21.15 6.87
CA ASN A 14 -8.57 -20.66 7.99
C ASN A 14 -8.59 -19.13 8.11
N LYS A 15 -9.46 -18.45 7.36
CA LYS A 15 -9.58 -16.98 7.29
C LYS A 15 -8.34 -16.28 6.72
N VAL A 16 -7.56 -16.97 5.87
CA VAL A 16 -6.43 -16.38 5.16
C VAL A 16 -6.90 -15.84 3.80
N PRO A 17 -6.51 -14.62 3.38
CA PRO A 17 -6.85 -14.11 2.06
C PRO A 17 -6.33 -15.01 0.92
N GLU A 18 -7.25 -15.48 0.09
CA GLU A 18 -6.96 -16.29 -1.08
C GLU A 18 -7.01 -15.47 -2.37
N LYS A 19 -8.02 -14.58 -2.50
CA LYS A 19 -8.14 -13.66 -3.63
C LYS A 19 -8.48 -12.26 -3.16
N LEU A 20 -7.89 -11.29 -3.85
CA LEU A 20 -8.19 -9.87 -3.69
C LEU A 20 -8.58 -9.30 -5.05
N SER A 21 -9.67 -8.55 -5.10
CA SER A 21 -9.98 -7.70 -6.24
C SER A 21 -10.39 -6.31 -5.77
N TRP A 22 -10.21 -5.32 -6.62
CA TRP A 22 -10.61 -3.95 -6.30
C TRP A 22 -11.24 -3.25 -7.50
N SER A 23 -12.06 -2.24 -7.20
CA SER A 23 -12.73 -1.41 -8.18
C SER A 23 -12.70 0.05 -7.74
N ALA A 24 -12.43 0.93 -8.69
CA ALA A 24 -12.56 2.38 -8.59
C ALA A 24 -13.04 2.88 -9.97
N VAL A 25 -14.35 2.78 -10.19
CA VAL A 25 -14.97 2.95 -11.53
C VAL A 25 -14.70 4.35 -12.09
N ASP A 26 -14.77 5.38 -11.24
CA ASP A 26 -14.47 6.77 -11.65
C ASP A 26 -13.00 6.96 -12.06
N GLY A 27 -12.11 6.10 -11.58
CA GLY A 27 -10.70 6.04 -11.98
C GLY A 27 -10.43 5.08 -13.15
N GLY A 28 -11.47 4.47 -13.73
CA GLY A 28 -11.36 3.54 -14.85
C GLY A 28 -10.93 2.12 -14.48
N VAL A 29 -11.01 1.73 -13.20
CA VAL A 29 -10.66 0.38 -12.74
C VAL A 29 -11.90 -0.37 -12.28
N GLU A 30 -12.15 -1.52 -12.87
CA GLU A 30 -13.29 -2.38 -12.53
C GLU A 30 -12.83 -3.83 -12.32
N ASN A 31 -13.18 -4.38 -11.14
CA ASN A 31 -12.91 -5.75 -10.71
C ASN A 31 -11.50 -6.28 -11.03
N GLN A 32 -10.47 -5.45 -10.81
CA GLN A 32 -9.10 -5.82 -11.09
C GLN A 32 -8.53 -6.67 -9.96
N GLU A 33 -7.95 -7.83 -10.31
CA GLU A 33 -7.25 -8.67 -9.34
C GLU A 33 -5.97 -8.01 -8.83
N THR A 34 -5.66 -8.22 -7.55
CA THR A 34 -4.39 -7.86 -6.95
C THR A 34 -3.91 -8.96 -6.00
N LYS A 35 -2.64 -8.91 -5.64
CA LYS A 35 -2.03 -9.80 -4.65
C LYS A 35 -1.80 -9.13 -3.30
N ALA A 36 -1.88 -7.81 -3.24
CA ALA A 36 -1.77 -7.06 -2.00
C ALA A 36 -2.48 -5.71 -2.07
N ALA A 37 -2.85 -5.19 -0.89
CA ALA A 37 -3.33 -3.84 -0.70
C ALA A 37 -2.93 -3.36 0.70
N LEU A 38 -2.39 -2.15 0.82
CA LEU A 38 -2.26 -1.46 2.09
C LEU A 38 -3.19 -0.25 2.06
N LEU A 39 -4.11 -0.18 3.03
CA LEU A 39 -5.02 0.96 3.18
C LEU A 39 -4.78 1.58 4.56
N SER A 40 -4.54 2.89 4.57
CA SER A 40 -4.46 3.69 5.80
C SER A 40 -5.52 4.78 5.78
N LEU A 41 -6.25 4.93 6.88
CA LEU A 41 -7.27 5.94 7.08
C LEU A 41 -6.90 6.78 8.30
N TRP A 42 -7.07 8.10 8.22
CA TRP A 42 -6.88 8.99 9.36
C TRP A 42 -8.14 9.02 10.23
N ASP A 43 -7.98 8.71 11.52
CA ASP A 43 -9.02 8.97 12.53
C ASP A 43 -8.71 10.28 13.24
N ASP A 44 -9.48 11.33 12.93
CA ASP A 44 -9.28 12.67 13.49
C ASP A 44 -9.58 12.73 15.00
N LYS A 45 -10.48 11.89 15.51
CA LYS A 45 -10.87 11.89 16.92
C LYS A 45 -9.76 11.32 17.79
N GLN A 46 -9.19 10.20 17.35
CA GLN A 46 -8.12 9.51 18.06
C GLN A 46 -6.72 10.02 17.65
N ARG A 47 -6.63 10.78 16.56
CA ARG A 47 -5.39 11.30 15.96
C ARG A 47 -4.40 10.19 15.63
N GLU A 48 -4.90 9.14 15.00
CA GLU A 48 -4.12 7.97 14.64
C GLU A 48 -4.46 7.47 13.23
N SER A 49 -3.63 6.54 12.74
CA SER A 49 -3.88 5.84 11.47
C SER A 49 -4.53 4.48 11.73
N LEU A 50 -5.74 4.29 11.22
CA LEU A 50 -6.35 2.97 11.07
C LEU A 50 -5.74 2.28 9.85
N ARG A 51 -5.44 0.99 9.95
CA ARG A 51 -4.77 0.26 8.87
C ARG A 51 -5.43 -1.07 8.56
N ILE A 52 -5.44 -1.41 7.28
CA ILE A 52 -5.79 -2.72 6.76
C ILE A 52 -4.69 -3.13 5.80
N ASP A 53 -3.93 -4.15 6.18
CA ASP A 53 -2.82 -4.68 5.41
C ASP A 53 -3.22 -6.07 4.89
N LEU A 54 -3.33 -6.21 3.57
CA LEU A 54 -3.80 -7.43 2.90
C LEU A 54 -2.76 -7.94 1.93
N TRP A 55 -2.56 -9.25 1.92
CA TRP A 55 -1.83 -9.99 0.90
C TRP A 55 -2.44 -11.37 0.69
N THR A 56 -2.42 -11.87 -0.54
CA THR A 56 -2.83 -13.25 -0.82
C THR A 56 -1.75 -14.22 -0.37
N LYS A 57 -2.16 -15.43 0.01
CA LYS A 57 -1.25 -16.50 0.46
C LYS A 57 -0.16 -16.88 -0.56
N ASP A 58 -0.41 -16.63 -1.84
CA ASP A 58 0.46 -17.03 -2.95
C ASP A 58 1.39 -15.91 -3.44
N MET A 59 1.36 -14.72 -2.82
CA MET A 59 2.28 -13.65 -3.16
C MET A 59 3.73 -14.05 -2.79
N PRO A 60 4.68 -14.08 -3.75
CA PRO A 60 6.07 -14.42 -3.43
C PRO A 60 6.69 -13.40 -2.47
N MET A 61 7.53 -13.88 -1.54
CA MET A 61 8.19 -13.02 -0.55
C MET A 61 9.02 -11.91 -1.20
N ASP A 62 9.68 -12.17 -2.34
CA ASP A 62 10.45 -11.13 -3.03
C ASP A 62 9.54 -10.06 -3.65
N HIS A 63 8.34 -10.42 -4.10
CA HIS A 63 7.34 -9.44 -4.54
C HIS A 63 6.83 -8.60 -3.36
N MET A 64 6.67 -9.18 -2.18
CA MET A 64 6.29 -8.43 -0.97
C MET A 64 7.35 -7.36 -0.64
N LYS A 65 8.64 -7.74 -0.66
CA LYS A 65 9.74 -6.79 -0.43
C LYS A 65 9.74 -5.67 -1.46
N ILE A 66 9.58 -6.00 -2.74
CA ILE A 66 9.48 -5.01 -3.82
C ILE A 66 8.28 -4.08 -3.58
N PHE A 67 7.13 -4.62 -3.18
CA PHE A 67 5.93 -3.83 -2.90
C PHE A 67 6.16 -2.83 -1.76
N PHE A 68 6.74 -3.25 -0.64
CA PHE A 68 7.11 -2.34 0.46
C PHE A 68 8.07 -1.24 0.01
N HIS A 69 9.10 -1.58 -0.78
CA HIS A 69 10.01 -0.59 -1.34
C HIS A 69 9.29 0.46 -2.19
N GLN A 70 8.38 0.05 -3.06
CA GLN A 70 7.58 0.98 -3.88
C GLN A 70 6.69 1.87 -3.01
N ILE A 71 6.12 1.34 -1.92
CA ILE A 71 5.34 2.11 -0.96
C ILE A 71 6.21 3.16 -0.26
N PHE A 72 7.41 2.80 0.22
CA PHE A 72 8.30 3.76 0.88
C PHE A 72 8.68 4.93 -0.04
N ARG A 73 9.02 4.65 -1.31
CA ARG A 73 9.30 5.71 -2.29
C ARG A 73 8.06 6.57 -2.56
N SER A 74 6.90 5.95 -2.74
CA SER A 74 5.64 6.67 -3.01
C SER A 74 5.19 7.52 -1.82
N MET A 75 5.48 7.08 -0.59
CA MET A 75 5.22 7.86 0.62
C MET A 75 6.09 9.12 0.68
N ALA A 76 7.36 9.06 0.28
CA ALA A 76 8.21 10.25 0.20
C ALA A 76 7.59 11.31 -0.73
N ASP A 77 7.14 10.88 -1.90
CA ASP A 77 6.53 11.80 -2.88
C ASP A 77 5.19 12.34 -2.38
N THR A 78 4.40 11.52 -1.71
CA THR A 78 3.12 11.94 -1.10
C THR A 78 3.35 12.94 0.03
N TYR A 79 4.31 12.66 0.91
CA TYR A 79 4.70 13.54 2.01
C TYR A 79 5.14 14.91 1.47
N GLN A 80 6.07 14.93 0.51
CA GLN A 80 6.54 16.17 -0.09
C GLN A 80 5.40 17.00 -0.69
N ARG A 81 4.47 16.38 -1.42
CA ARG A 81 3.32 17.11 -2.00
C ARG A 81 2.38 17.66 -0.93
N ALA A 82 2.27 17.00 0.22
CA ALA A 82 1.36 17.40 1.29
C ALA A 82 1.94 18.48 2.20
N THR A 83 3.25 18.49 2.43
CA THR A 83 3.90 19.37 3.42
C THR A 83 4.88 20.38 2.83
N ASP A 84 5.33 20.19 1.58
CA ASP A 84 6.42 20.92 0.91
C ASP A 84 7.80 20.81 1.61
N GLU A 85 7.95 19.92 2.59
CA GLU A 85 9.20 19.70 3.32
C GLU A 85 10.14 18.76 2.56
N LYS A 86 10.85 19.31 1.58
CA LYS A 86 11.74 18.55 0.67
C LYS A 86 12.84 17.77 1.40
N GLU A 87 13.46 18.36 2.42
CA GLU A 87 14.55 17.71 3.16
C GLU A 87 14.07 16.47 3.92
N VAL A 88 12.85 16.51 4.47
CA VAL A 88 12.27 15.37 5.18
C VAL A 88 11.86 14.29 4.18
N ALA A 89 11.26 14.68 3.06
CA ALA A 89 10.93 13.74 1.99
C ALA A 89 12.16 13.00 1.46
N GLU A 90 13.31 13.68 1.34
CA GLU A 90 14.54 13.04 0.87
C GLU A 90 15.03 11.95 1.84
N LYS A 91 14.93 12.18 3.15
CA LYS A 91 15.25 11.14 4.15
C LYS A 91 14.37 9.90 4.00
N ILE A 92 13.10 10.06 3.61
CA ILE A 92 12.20 8.92 3.34
C ILE A 92 12.65 8.17 2.07
N ARG A 93 13.13 8.87 1.03
CA ARG A 93 13.68 8.23 -0.17
C ARG A 93 14.98 7.48 0.14
N GLU A 94 15.88 8.08 0.90
CA GLU A 94 17.12 7.44 1.34
C GLU A 94 16.81 6.15 2.13
N PHE A 95 15.86 6.21 3.06
CA PHE A 95 15.39 5.03 3.78
C PHE A 95 14.86 3.94 2.84
N ALA A 96 14.08 4.30 1.81
CA ALA A 96 13.59 3.33 0.83
C ALA A 96 14.75 2.63 0.10
N GLU A 97 15.79 3.37 -0.29
CA GLU A 97 16.97 2.80 -0.95
C GLU A 97 17.82 1.93 0.00
N ASP A 98 17.94 2.32 1.27
CA ASP A 98 18.57 1.51 2.31
C ASP A 98 17.81 0.20 2.53
N TYR A 99 16.48 0.28 2.61
CA TYR A 99 15.62 -0.90 2.70
C TYR A 99 15.85 -1.84 1.51
N ALA A 100 15.92 -1.31 0.28
CA ALA A 100 16.14 -2.13 -0.91
C ALA A 100 17.45 -2.93 -0.85
N ARG A 101 18.54 -2.29 -0.39
CA ARG A 101 19.83 -2.94 -0.16
C ARG A 101 19.75 -4.00 0.93
N ALA A 102 19.18 -3.66 2.09
CA ALA A 102 19.06 -4.56 3.23
C ALA A 102 18.19 -5.79 2.91
N ALA A 103 17.11 -5.58 2.17
CA ALA A 103 16.18 -6.63 1.73
C ALA A 103 16.70 -7.45 0.53
N LYS A 104 17.86 -7.09 -0.04
CA LYS A 104 18.51 -7.73 -1.19
C LYS A 104 17.63 -7.77 -2.44
N ILE A 105 16.91 -6.69 -2.69
CA ILE A 105 16.10 -6.52 -3.91
C ILE A 105 16.75 -5.55 -4.91
N LYS A 106 17.96 -5.10 -4.62
CA LYS A 106 18.84 -4.25 -5.44
C LYS A 106 20.29 -4.60 -5.16
#